data_AF-A0A831X973-F1
#
_entry.id   AF-A0A831X973-F1
#
_cell.length_a   1.000
_cell.length_b   1.000
_cell.length_c   1.000
_cell.angle_alpha   90.00
_cell.angle_beta   90.00
_cell.angle_gamma   90.00
#
_symmetry.space_group_name_H-M   'P 1'
#
loop_
_entity.id
_entity.type
_entity.pdbx_description
1 polymer ?
#
loop_
_entity_poly.entity_id
_entity_poly.type
_entity_poly.pdbx_seq_one_letter_code
_entity_poly.pdbx_strand_id
1 'polypeptide(L)'
;MNYKRILALTLVIIMIFATNVYAFNDLPESPEATKIKELQKRGIIEGYVNGELFKGENKLTNAEGVQLIVKGTELSLAAFLFIKAPLASDSFNNVPEDAWYTDSFIIAAVNGVELPRDIDPDAEMTREEFAHHLLSAMLIKGDYPFTKKLYVIEDDADINPDYKHSIQLLLNAQITQLDKDNNFLPKQAITRMEAGVMLYDAIAFMKAHPYQMPDPNLPVDEPVAEDPVTMSSTNVNEDIQKVTLSWGEQPNAGYQLMITRIEFQADQKAVIFYKLQYPEEGKMYAQVITTPEAVTYIPTGYTVTIQQD
;
A
#
# COMPACT_ATOMS: atom_id res chain seq x y z
N MET A 1 -74.64 -11.64 -15.71
CA MET A 1 -74.22 -10.71 -14.64
C MET A 1 -73.77 -11.54 -13.45
N ASN A 2 -72.58 -11.46 -12.86
CA ASN A 2 -71.29 -10.92 -13.25
C ASN A 2 -70.26 -11.37 -12.19
N TYR A 3 -69.02 -11.59 -12.64
CA TYR A 3 -67.74 -11.65 -11.91
C TYR A 3 -67.44 -12.78 -10.91
N LYS A 4 -66.70 -13.76 -11.46
CA LYS A 4 -65.94 -14.82 -10.80
C LYS A 4 -64.77 -14.24 -9.99
N ARG A 5 -64.57 -14.78 -8.79
CA ARG A 5 -63.33 -14.67 -8.00
C ARG A 5 -62.31 -15.66 -8.56
N ILE A 6 -61.13 -15.20 -8.94
CA ILE A 6 -59.93 -16.06 -9.06
C ILE A 6 -58.80 -15.37 -8.32
N LEU A 7 -58.37 -16.04 -7.24
CA LEU A 7 -57.16 -15.80 -6.49
C LEU A 7 -56.00 -16.38 -7.31
N ALA A 8 -55.01 -15.59 -7.70
CA ALA A 8 -53.79 -16.10 -8.32
C ALA A 8 -52.60 -15.73 -7.43
N LEU A 9 -52.08 -16.76 -6.76
CA LEU A 9 -50.90 -16.73 -5.90
C LEU A 9 -49.67 -16.82 -6.82
N THR A 10 -48.92 -15.73 -7.00
CA THR A 10 -47.67 -15.74 -7.80
C THR A 10 -46.51 -16.23 -6.93
N LEU A 11 -46.13 -17.49 -7.13
CA LEU A 11 -44.94 -18.11 -6.55
C LEU A 11 -43.71 -17.63 -7.35
N VAL A 12 -42.86 -16.79 -6.75
CA VAL A 12 -41.57 -16.39 -7.33
C VAL A 12 -40.57 -17.53 -7.12
N ILE A 13 -40.24 -18.26 -8.19
CA ILE A 13 -39.18 -19.26 -8.19
C ILE A 13 -37.86 -18.52 -8.43
N ILE A 14 -37.07 -18.34 -7.37
CA ILE A 14 -35.66 -17.94 -7.48
C ILE A 14 -34.89 -19.21 -7.89
N MET A 15 -34.61 -19.37 -9.20
CA MET A 15 -33.64 -20.35 -9.66
C MET A 15 -32.25 -19.85 -9.28
N ILE A 16 -31.69 -20.39 -8.20
CA ILE A 16 -30.26 -20.33 -7.94
C ILE A 16 -29.61 -21.29 -8.95
N PHE A 17 -29.09 -20.75 -10.05
CA PHE A 17 -28.19 -21.53 -10.90
C PHE A 17 -26.92 -21.80 -10.09
N ALA A 18 -26.75 -23.02 -9.62
CA ALA A 18 -25.46 -23.50 -9.15
C ALA A 18 -24.53 -23.54 -10.37
N THR A 19 -23.67 -22.52 -10.51
CA THR A 19 -22.57 -22.57 -11.48
C THR A 19 -21.66 -23.71 -11.05
N ASN A 20 -21.53 -24.74 -11.90
CA ASN A 20 -20.48 -25.74 -11.72
C ASN A 20 -19.14 -25.02 -11.85
N VAL A 21 -18.44 -24.78 -10.74
CA VAL A 21 -17.07 -24.30 -10.76
C VAL A 21 -16.20 -25.51 -11.11
N TYR A 22 -15.83 -25.64 -12.39
CA TYR A 22 -14.91 -26.67 -12.85
C TYR A 22 -13.53 -26.41 -12.23
N ALA A 23 -12.96 -27.40 -11.54
CA ALA A 23 -11.59 -27.30 -11.07
C ALA A 23 -10.63 -27.24 -12.27
N PHE A 24 -9.56 -26.45 -12.16
CA PHE A 24 -8.54 -26.38 -13.22
C PHE A 24 -7.86 -27.74 -13.42
N ASN A 25 -7.87 -28.23 -14.67
CA ASN A 25 -7.37 -29.56 -15.01
C ASN A 25 -5.85 -29.59 -15.29
N ASP A 26 -5.23 -28.42 -15.45
CA ASP A 26 -3.82 -28.22 -15.79
C ASP A 26 -2.95 -27.77 -14.59
N LEU A 27 -3.53 -27.74 -13.39
CA LEU A 27 -2.79 -27.40 -12.17
C LEU A 27 -2.25 -28.67 -11.48
N PRO A 28 -0.92 -28.78 -11.25
CA PRO A 28 -0.38 -29.86 -10.43
C PRO A 28 -0.85 -29.75 -8.98
N GLU A 29 -0.74 -30.83 -8.21
CA GLU A 29 -0.94 -30.76 -6.76
C GLU A 29 0.26 -30.07 -6.10
N SER A 30 0.08 -28.81 -5.70
CA SER A 30 1.08 -28.03 -4.97
C SER A 30 0.43 -27.01 -4.01
N PRO A 31 1.21 -26.44 -3.07
CA PRO A 31 0.74 -25.32 -2.24
C PRO A 31 0.23 -24.14 -3.08
N GLU A 32 0.93 -23.79 -4.17
CA GLU A 32 0.54 -22.70 -5.08
C GLU A 32 -0.79 -23.01 -5.75
N ALA A 33 -0.95 -24.23 -6.28
CA ALA A 33 -2.21 -24.65 -6.90
C ALA A 33 -3.39 -24.60 -5.92
N THR A 34 -3.16 -24.83 -4.63
CA THR A 34 -4.19 -24.70 -3.58
C THR A 34 -4.65 -23.24 -3.43
N LYS A 35 -3.71 -22.29 -3.44
CA LYS A 35 -4.00 -20.85 -3.41
C LYS A 35 -4.83 -20.43 -4.63
N ILE A 36 -4.45 -20.89 -5.83
CA ILE A 36 -5.17 -20.60 -7.07
C ILE A 36 -6.60 -21.17 -7.04
N LYS A 37 -6.77 -22.42 -6.60
CA LYS A 37 -8.11 -23.03 -6.45
C LYS A 37 -8.99 -22.26 -5.47
N GLU A 38 -8.43 -21.67 -4.42
CA GLU A 38 -9.18 -20.84 -3.49
C GLU A 38 -9.59 -19.49 -4.11
N LEU A 39 -8.70 -18.85 -4.86
CA LEU A 39 -9.07 -17.65 -5.65
C LEU A 39 -10.16 -17.95 -6.68
N GLN A 40 -10.12 -19.13 -7.30
CA GLN A 40 -11.15 -19.58 -8.23
C GLN A 40 -12.50 -19.78 -7.54
N LYS A 41 -12.55 -20.44 -6.37
CA LYS A 41 -13.78 -20.63 -5.60
C LYS A 41 -14.41 -19.30 -5.18
N ARG A 42 -13.58 -18.30 -4.89
CA ARG A 42 -14.02 -16.92 -4.59
C ARG A 42 -14.44 -16.14 -5.84
N GLY A 43 -14.33 -16.75 -7.02
CA GLY A 43 -14.65 -16.14 -8.30
C GLY A 43 -13.67 -15.04 -8.70
N ILE A 44 -12.50 -14.91 -8.06
CA ILE A 44 -11.50 -13.87 -8.38
C ILE A 44 -10.76 -14.24 -9.65
N ILE A 45 -10.30 -15.49 -9.74
CA ILE A 45 -9.61 -16.03 -10.91
C ILE A 45 -10.57 -16.91 -11.71
N GLU A 46 -10.60 -16.68 -13.02
CA GLU A 46 -11.34 -17.50 -13.97
C GLU A 46 -10.35 -18.24 -14.90
N GLY A 47 -10.78 -19.38 -15.43
CA GLY A 47 -9.99 -20.16 -16.38
C GLY A 47 -10.17 -19.67 -17.81
N TYR A 48 -9.15 -19.90 -18.63
CA TYR A 48 -9.27 -19.83 -20.08
C TYR A 48 -10.03 -21.04 -20.62
N VAL A 49 -10.58 -20.90 -21.84
CA VAL A 49 -11.21 -21.98 -22.61
C VAL A 49 -12.32 -22.68 -21.80
N ASN A 50 -13.51 -22.08 -21.78
CA ASN A 50 -14.67 -22.56 -21.00
C ASN A 50 -14.45 -22.67 -19.48
N GLY A 51 -13.38 -22.08 -18.94
CA GLY A 51 -13.10 -22.05 -17.50
C GLY A 51 -12.27 -23.24 -16.98
N GLU A 52 -11.82 -24.15 -17.85
CA GLU A 52 -11.19 -25.42 -17.44
C GLU A 52 -9.66 -25.34 -17.28
N LEU A 53 -9.01 -24.36 -17.91
CA LEU A 53 -7.55 -24.24 -17.93
C LEU A 53 -7.08 -22.97 -17.23
N PHE A 54 -6.17 -23.10 -16.26
CA PHE A 54 -5.57 -21.95 -15.59
C PHE A 54 -4.43 -21.32 -16.40
N LYS A 55 -3.59 -22.15 -17.05
CA LYS A 55 -2.38 -21.75 -17.77
C LYS A 55 -1.40 -20.94 -16.92
N GLY A 56 -0.90 -21.53 -15.83
CA GLY A 56 -0.07 -20.85 -14.84
C GLY A 56 1.20 -20.20 -15.39
N GLU A 57 1.81 -20.77 -16.44
CA GLU A 57 3.04 -20.25 -17.05
C GLU A 57 2.82 -19.07 -18.02
N ASN A 58 1.55 -18.78 -18.37
CA ASN A 58 1.25 -17.65 -19.24
C ASN A 58 1.69 -16.33 -18.58
N LYS A 59 2.23 -15.43 -19.40
CA LYS A 59 2.53 -14.07 -18.98
C LYS A 59 1.25 -13.26 -18.94
N LEU A 60 1.08 -12.46 -17.89
CA LEU A 60 -0.06 -11.56 -17.79
C LEU A 60 0.18 -10.30 -18.61
N THR A 61 -0.85 -9.83 -19.29
CA THR A 61 -0.85 -8.45 -19.78
C THR A 61 -1.19 -7.47 -18.66
N ASN A 62 -0.94 -6.18 -18.90
CA ASN A 62 -1.37 -5.12 -17.99
C ASN A 62 -2.88 -5.16 -17.71
N ALA A 63 -3.69 -5.44 -18.73
CA ALA A 63 -5.14 -5.59 -18.58
C ALA A 63 -5.52 -6.72 -17.61
N GLU A 64 -4.91 -7.89 -17.76
CA GLU A 64 -5.18 -9.04 -16.89
C GLU A 64 -4.68 -8.78 -15.46
N GLY A 65 -3.49 -8.18 -15.31
CA GLY A 65 -2.91 -7.84 -14.01
C GLY A 65 -3.77 -6.84 -13.23
N VAL A 66 -4.19 -5.74 -13.87
CA VAL A 66 -5.05 -4.72 -13.24
C VAL A 66 -6.41 -5.30 -12.86
N GLN A 67 -7.03 -6.11 -13.74
CA GLN A 67 -8.29 -6.78 -13.41
C GLN A 67 -8.15 -7.67 -12.17
N LEU A 68 -7.08 -8.48 -12.11
CA LEU A 68 -6.82 -9.37 -10.97
C LEU A 68 -6.67 -8.58 -9.66
N ILE A 69 -5.89 -7.50 -9.68
CA ILE A 69 -5.66 -6.65 -8.51
C ILE A 69 -6.97 -6.03 -8.03
N VAL A 70 -7.72 -5.37 -8.92
CA VAL A 70 -9.00 -4.71 -8.59
C VAL A 70 -10.00 -5.69 -8.01
N LYS A 71 -10.14 -6.86 -8.64
CA LYS A 71 -11.10 -7.89 -8.21
C LYS A 71 -10.68 -8.53 -6.90
N GLY A 72 -9.39 -8.83 -6.71
CA GLY A 72 -8.90 -9.49 -5.51
C GLY A 72 -8.83 -8.58 -4.28
N THR A 73 -8.58 -7.28 -4.47
CA THR A 73 -8.62 -6.27 -3.39
C THR A 73 -10.03 -5.71 -3.15
N GLU A 74 -11.01 -6.15 -3.94
CA GLU A 74 -12.42 -5.75 -3.83
C GLU A 74 -12.57 -4.22 -3.90
N LEU A 75 -11.84 -3.60 -4.82
CA LEU A 75 -12.01 -2.18 -5.16
C LEU A 75 -13.28 -2.01 -5.98
N SER A 76 -14.00 -0.92 -5.74
CA SER A 76 -15.25 -0.62 -6.45
C SER A 76 -15.51 0.87 -6.48
N LEU A 77 -16.48 1.29 -7.29
CA LEU A 77 -16.95 2.67 -7.33
C LEU A 77 -18.11 2.93 -6.34
N ALA A 78 -18.51 1.95 -5.53
CA ALA A 78 -19.73 2.03 -4.72
C ALA A 78 -19.71 3.14 -3.66
N ALA A 79 -18.52 3.56 -3.22
CA ALA A 79 -18.35 4.63 -2.25
C ALA A 79 -18.37 6.04 -2.88
N PHE A 80 -18.40 6.16 -4.21
CA PHE A 80 -18.26 7.43 -4.91
C PHE A 80 -19.59 7.92 -5.48
N LEU A 81 -19.81 9.23 -5.39
CA LEU A 81 -20.93 9.92 -6.02
C LEU A 81 -20.41 10.77 -7.18
N PHE A 82 -20.89 10.48 -8.38
CA PHE A 82 -20.46 11.17 -9.58
C PHE A 82 -21.57 12.05 -10.16
N ILE A 83 -21.23 13.29 -10.48
CA ILE A 83 -22.09 14.16 -11.31
C ILE A 83 -22.07 13.68 -12.77
N LYS A 84 -20.91 13.20 -13.23
CA LYS A 84 -20.69 12.57 -14.54
C LYS A 84 -19.86 11.30 -14.32
N ALA A 85 -20.27 10.19 -14.93
CA ALA A 85 -19.52 8.94 -14.86
C ALA A 85 -18.07 9.14 -15.37
N PRO A 86 -17.06 8.58 -14.66
CA PRO A 86 -15.67 8.64 -15.10
C PRO A 86 -15.49 7.82 -16.39
N LEU A 87 -14.61 8.30 -17.26
CA LEU A 87 -14.21 7.64 -18.49
C LEU A 87 -12.77 7.13 -18.38
N ALA A 88 -12.41 6.13 -19.17
CA ALA A 88 -11.04 5.62 -19.17
C ALA A 88 -10.04 6.69 -19.62
N SER A 89 -10.43 7.48 -20.62
CA SER A 89 -9.64 8.60 -21.16
C SER A 89 -9.38 9.75 -20.17
N ASP A 90 -10.12 9.82 -19.05
CA ASP A 90 -9.84 10.80 -18.00
C ASP A 90 -8.46 10.53 -17.38
N SER A 91 -8.08 9.25 -17.24
CA SER A 91 -6.85 8.82 -16.55
C SER A 91 -5.80 8.18 -17.45
N PHE A 92 -6.19 7.58 -18.58
CA PHE A 92 -5.29 6.78 -19.41
C PHE A 92 -5.33 7.16 -20.89
N ASN A 93 -4.18 7.08 -21.57
CA ASN A 93 -4.05 7.42 -22.98
C ASN A 93 -4.41 6.25 -23.91
N ASN A 94 -4.17 5.01 -23.46
CA ASN A 94 -4.22 3.81 -24.32
C ASN A 94 -5.33 2.82 -23.91
N VAL A 95 -6.13 3.13 -22.89
CA VAL A 95 -7.26 2.27 -22.46
C VAL A 95 -8.51 2.65 -23.26
N PRO A 96 -9.07 1.75 -24.08
CA PRO A 96 -10.32 2.00 -24.80
C PRO A 96 -11.52 2.08 -23.84
N GLU A 97 -12.61 2.72 -24.27
CA GLU A 97 -13.80 2.97 -23.43
C GLU A 97 -14.72 1.74 -23.27
N ASP A 98 -14.56 0.69 -24.08
CA ASP A 98 -15.49 -0.45 -24.16
C ASP A 98 -14.83 -1.84 -24.15
N ALA A 99 -13.56 -1.94 -23.73
CA ALA A 99 -12.91 -3.23 -23.57
C ALA A 99 -13.34 -3.94 -22.27
N TRP A 100 -13.19 -5.27 -22.25
CA TRP A 100 -13.57 -6.11 -21.10
C TRP A 100 -12.86 -5.74 -19.79
N TYR A 101 -11.70 -5.08 -19.87
CA TYR A 101 -10.90 -4.63 -18.74
C TYR A 101 -11.12 -3.16 -18.37
N THR A 102 -11.85 -2.38 -19.18
CA THR A 102 -11.97 -0.93 -19.03
C THR A 102 -12.48 -0.52 -17.64
N ASP A 103 -13.51 -1.20 -17.15
CA ASP A 103 -14.06 -0.93 -15.81
C ASP A 103 -13.02 -1.11 -14.71
N SER A 104 -12.10 -2.08 -14.85
CA SER A 104 -11.05 -2.30 -13.86
C SER A 104 -10.05 -1.14 -13.82
N PHE A 105 -9.68 -0.59 -14.99
CA PHE A 105 -8.83 0.61 -15.04
C PHE A 105 -9.51 1.83 -14.44
N ILE A 106 -10.79 2.05 -14.76
CA ILE A 106 -11.57 3.15 -14.17
C ILE A 106 -11.66 3.00 -12.66
N ILE A 107 -11.99 1.80 -12.15
CA ILE A 107 -12.04 1.50 -10.71
C ILE A 107 -10.69 1.78 -10.06
N ALA A 108 -9.61 1.27 -10.65
CA ALA A 108 -8.26 1.45 -10.13
C ALA A 108 -7.89 2.93 -10.03
N ALA A 109 -8.04 3.69 -11.11
CA ALA A 109 -7.69 5.11 -11.15
C ALA A 109 -8.51 5.95 -10.17
N VAL A 110 -9.83 5.73 -10.09
CA VAL A 110 -10.70 6.48 -9.17
C VAL A 110 -10.37 6.21 -7.71
N ASN A 111 -10.03 4.95 -7.38
CA ASN A 111 -9.64 4.58 -6.03
C ASN A 111 -8.22 5.06 -5.67
N GLY A 112 -7.44 5.52 -6.67
CA GLY A 112 -6.08 6.03 -6.46
C GLY A 112 -4.99 4.97 -6.57
N VAL A 113 -5.25 3.84 -7.26
CA VAL A 113 -4.19 2.87 -7.56
C VAL A 113 -3.18 3.54 -8.51
N GLU A 114 -1.91 3.49 -8.14
CA GLU A 114 -0.82 4.09 -8.90
C GLU A 114 -0.59 3.29 -10.18
N LEU A 115 -1.02 3.84 -11.33
CA LEU A 115 -0.88 3.27 -12.67
C LEU A 115 -0.34 4.35 -13.63
N PRO A 116 0.61 4.05 -14.53
CA PRO A 116 1.08 5.01 -15.53
C PRO A 116 -0.05 5.45 -16.47
N ARG A 117 -0.09 6.75 -16.80
CA ARG A 117 -1.10 7.29 -17.73
C ARG A 117 -0.99 6.71 -19.15
N ASP A 118 0.22 6.34 -19.55
CA ASP A 118 0.55 5.76 -20.85
C ASP A 118 0.65 4.23 -20.83
N ILE A 119 0.18 3.57 -19.76
CA ILE A 119 0.14 2.11 -19.66
C ILE A 119 -0.50 1.49 -20.90
N ASP A 120 0.19 0.54 -21.53
CA ASP A 120 -0.34 -0.25 -22.65
C ASP A 120 -1.05 -1.50 -22.08
N PRO A 121 -2.38 -1.62 -22.20
CA PRO A 121 -3.14 -2.74 -21.63
C PRO A 121 -2.75 -4.10 -22.20
N ASP A 122 -2.23 -4.15 -23.43
CA ASP A 122 -1.90 -5.40 -24.14
C ASP A 122 -0.43 -5.82 -23.93
N ALA A 123 0.41 -4.93 -23.40
CA ALA A 123 1.80 -5.26 -23.07
C ALA A 123 1.89 -6.22 -21.87
N GLU A 124 2.93 -7.07 -21.87
CA GLU A 124 3.23 -7.94 -20.74
C GLU A 124 3.58 -7.12 -19.50
N MET A 125 2.93 -7.40 -18.37
CA MET A 125 3.22 -6.74 -17.10
C MET A 125 4.46 -7.36 -16.47
N THR A 126 5.40 -6.52 -16.04
CA THR A 126 6.60 -6.97 -15.32
C THR A 126 6.29 -7.30 -13.87
N ARG A 127 7.16 -8.09 -13.25
CA ARG A 127 7.04 -8.50 -11.86
C ARG A 127 7.04 -7.32 -10.88
N GLU A 128 7.85 -6.29 -11.14
CA GLU A 128 7.90 -5.09 -10.31
C GLU A 128 6.65 -4.21 -10.44
N GLU A 129 6.08 -4.09 -11.65
CA GLU A 129 4.84 -3.35 -11.88
C GLU A 129 3.69 -4.01 -11.12
N PHE A 130 3.54 -5.34 -11.24
CA PHE A 130 2.50 -6.07 -10.50
C PHE A 130 2.67 -5.89 -8.99
N ALA A 131 3.90 -6.00 -8.48
CA ALA A 131 4.19 -5.80 -7.05
C ALA A 131 3.79 -4.40 -6.58
N HIS A 132 4.18 -3.37 -7.33
CA HIS A 132 3.86 -1.99 -7.00
C HIS A 132 2.35 -1.72 -7.02
N HIS A 133 1.66 -2.10 -8.10
CA HIS A 133 0.21 -1.91 -8.24
C HIS A 133 -0.57 -2.70 -7.19
N LEU A 134 -0.14 -3.92 -6.85
CA LEU A 134 -0.77 -4.73 -5.82
C LEU A 134 -0.66 -4.05 -4.44
N LEU A 135 0.52 -3.56 -4.07
CA LEU A 135 0.67 -2.86 -2.80
C LEU A 135 -0.16 -1.56 -2.77
N SER A 136 -0.13 -0.77 -3.85
CA SER A 136 -0.94 0.45 -3.95
C SER A 136 -2.43 0.14 -3.71
N ALA A 137 -2.95 -0.91 -4.35
CA ALA A 137 -4.32 -1.36 -4.14
C ALA A 137 -4.59 -1.87 -2.72
N MET A 138 -3.64 -2.54 -2.08
CA MET A 138 -3.77 -2.93 -0.67
C MET A 138 -3.90 -1.69 0.22
N LEU A 139 -3.00 -0.71 0.11
CA LEU A 139 -2.97 0.47 0.99
C LEU A 139 -4.22 1.34 0.88
N ILE A 140 -4.97 1.26 -0.21
CA ILE A 140 -6.30 1.90 -0.34
C ILE A 140 -7.33 1.24 0.58
N LYS A 141 -7.21 -0.07 0.85
CA LYS A 141 -8.14 -0.82 1.69
C LYS A 141 -7.87 -0.67 3.19
N GLY A 142 -6.68 -0.19 3.57
CA GLY A 142 -6.35 0.10 4.95
C GLY A 142 -4.86 0.32 5.16
N ASP A 143 -4.54 0.81 6.35
CA ASP A 143 -3.18 0.84 6.86
C ASP A 143 -2.83 -0.53 7.48
N TYR A 144 -1.71 -1.10 7.05
CA TYR A 144 -1.29 -2.44 7.45
C TYR A 144 0.09 -2.42 8.13
N PRO A 145 0.29 -3.22 9.19
CA PRO A 145 1.57 -3.28 9.87
C PRO A 145 2.58 -4.10 9.06
N PHE A 146 3.61 -3.42 8.53
CA PHE A 146 4.74 -4.09 7.89
C PHE A 146 5.94 -4.19 8.85
N THR A 147 6.70 -5.28 8.74
CA THR A 147 8.01 -5.35 9.41
C THR A 147 9.00 -4.42 8.73
N LYS A 148 10.02 -3.95 9.46
CA LYS A 148 11.05 -3.00 8.97
C LYS A 148 12.36 -3.70 8.59
N LYS A 149 12.31 -4.97 8.18
CA LYS A 149 13.51 -5.70 7.76
C LYS A 149 13.91 -5.23 6.37
N LEU A 150 15.13 -4.70 6.25
CA LEU A 150 15.69 -4.37 4.94
C LEU A 150 16.22 -5.66 4.29
N TYR A 151 15.69 -6.01 3.12
CA TYR A 151 16.19 -7.11 2.31
C TYR A 151 17.28 -6.59 1.36
N VAL A 152 18.40 -7.31 1.30
CA VAL A 152 19.40 -7.11 0.24
C VAL A 152 18.89 -7.81 -1.01
N ILE A 153 18.78 -7.07 -2.11
CA ILE A 153 18.33 -7.56 -3.41
C ILE A 153 19.50 -7.40 -4.37
N GLU A 154 19.95 -8.50 -4.96
CA GLU A 154 21.19 -8.52 -5.77
C GLU A 154 21.04 -7.73 -7.08
N ASP A 155 19.86 -7.75 -7.69
CA ASP A 155 19.50 -7.00 -8.88
C ASP A 155 18.74 -5.69 -8.58
N ASP A 156 18.97 -5.07 -7.41
CA ASP A 156 18.37 -3.79 -7.00
C ASP A 156 18.62 -2.64 -8.00
N ALA A 157 19.72 -2.71 -8.76
CA ALA A 157 20.04 -1.73 -9.81
C ALA A 157 19.06 -1.76 -10.99
N ASP A 158 18.41 -2.91 -11.23
CA ASP A 158 17.44 -3.07 -12.31
C ASP A 158 16.02 -2.65 -11.88
N ILE A 159 15.77 -2.52 -10.58
CA ILE A 159 14.46 -2.14 -10.04
C ILE A 159 14.19 -0.66 -10.34
N ASN A 160 12.98 -0.36 -10.84
CA ASN A 160 12.50 1.01 -10.93
C ASN A 160 12.54 1.68 -9.53
N PRO A 161 13.25 2.81 -9.34
CA PRO A 161 13.35 3.48 -8.05
C PRO A 161 12.02 3.70 -7.33
N ASP A 162 10.95 4.01 -8.07
CA ASP A 162 9.62 4.26 -7.51
C ASP A 162 8.97 2.98 -6.94
N TYR A 163 9.42 1.80 -7.38
CA TYR A 163 8.85 0.50 -6.98
C TYR A 163 9.65 -0.19 -5.86
N LYS A 164 10.85 0.31 -5.53
CA LYS A 164 11.72 -0.28 -4.50
C LYS A 164 11.03 -0.40 -3.14
N HIS A 165 10.33 0.66 -2.74
CA HIS A 165 9.61 0.66 -1.48
C HIS A 165 8.52 -0.42 -1.47
N SER A 166 7.78 -0.55 -2.57
CA SER A 166 6.72 -1.55 -2.67
C SER A 166 7.24 -2.97 -2.57
N ILE A 167 8.34 -3.28 -3.25
CA ILE A 167 8.99 -4.59 -3.21
C ILE A 167 9.46 -4.91 -1.79
N GLN A 168 10.09 -3.96 -1.09
CA GLN A 168 10.53 -4.16 0.29
C GLN A 168 9.34 -4.45 1.23
N LEU A 169 8.24 -3.70 1.13
CA LEU A 169 7.06 -3.95 1.98
C LEU A 169 6.41 -5.31 1.69
N LEU A 170 6.32 -5.71 0.43
CA LEU A 170 5.78 -7.02 0.07
C LEU A 170 6.68 -8.18 0.50
N LEU A 171 8.01 -8.00 0.51
CA LEU A 171 8.95 -8.96 1.10
C LEU A 171 8.78 -9.04 2.63
N ASN A 172 8.57 -7.90 3.30
CA ASN A 172 8.30 -7.84 4.74
C ASN A 172 6.95 -8.46 5.13
N ALA A 173 5.97 -8.44 4.23
CA ALA A 173 4.68 -9.10 4.37
C ALA A 173 4.68 -10.58 3.90
N GLN A 174 5.80 -11.08 3.37
CA GLN A 174 5.90 -12.43 2.78
C GLN A 174 4.90 -12.68 1.64
N ILE A 175 4.51 -11.63 0.93
CA ILE A 175 3.61 -11.69 -0.24
C ILE A 175 4.40 -12.00 -1.52
N THR A 176 5.67 -11.57 -1.56
CA THR A 176 6.62 -11.95 -2.61
C THR A 176 7.91 -12.47 -1.98
N GLN A 177 8.77 -13.03 -2.82
CA GLN A 177 10.05 -13.62 -2.40
C GLN A 177 11.13 -13.37 -3.46
N LEU A 178 12.37 -13.28 -2.99
CA LEU A 178 13.55 -13.34 -3.85
C LEU A 178 13.79 -14.78 -4.32
N ASP A 179 14.50 -14.92 -5.43
CA ASP A 179 14.95 -16.23 -5.89
C ASP A 179 16.09 -16.79 -5.01
N LYS A 180 16.57 -17.98 -5.37
CA LYS A 180 17.66 -18.67 -4.65
C LYS A 180 18.99 -17.91 -4.65
N ASP A 181 19.15 -16.98 -5.59
CA ASP A 181 20.34 -16.16 -5.81
C ASP A 181 20.12 -14.72 -5.30
N ASN A 182 19.06 -14.50 -4.49
CA ASN A 182 18.64 -13.21 -3.92
C ASN A 182 18.25 -12.13 -4.95
N ASN A 183 17.83 -12.52 -6.15
CA ASN A 183 17.29 -11.61 -7.16
C ASN A 183 15.77 -11.46 -7.05
N PHE A 184 15.27 -10.27 -7.39
CA PHE A 184 13.84 -10.02 -7.56
C PHE A 184 13.39 -10.19 -9.02
N LEU A 185 14.26 -10.15 -10.01
CA LEU A 185 13.92 -10.26 -11.43
C LEU A 185 12.88 -9.21 -11.87
N PRO A 186 13.10 -7.91 -11.59
CA PRO A 186 12.08 -6.87 -11.71
C PRO A 186 11.49 -6.77 -13.12
N LYS A 187 12.33 -6.88 -14.16
CA LYS A 187 11.94 -6.72 -15.57
C LYS A 187 11.32 -7.96 -16.19
N GLN A 188 11.28 -9.08 -15.47
CA GLN A 188 10.69 -10.30 -16.00
C GLN A 188 9.17 -10.16 -16.04
N ALA A 189 8.54 -10.56 -17.16
CA ALA A 189 7.09 -10.66 -17.24
C ALA A 189 6.55 -11.64 -16.18
N ILE A 190 5.59 -11.17 -15.39
CA ILE A 190 4.99 -11.97 -14.32
C ILE A 190 4.14 -13.09 -14.90
N THR A 191 4.26 -14.29 -14.33
CA THR A 191 3.38 -15.41 -14.73
C THR A 191 2.03 -15.31 -14.02
N ARG A 192 1.00 -15.88 -14.64
CA ARG A 192 -0.33 -15.96 -14.05
C ARG A 192 -0.34 -16.72 -12.73
N MET A 193 0.49 -17.76 -12.60
CA MET A 193 0.69 -18.49 -11.35
C MET A 193 1.26 -17.57 -10.26
N GLU A 194 2.34 -16.86 -10.57
CA GLU A 194 3.01 -15.99 -9.61
C GLU A 194 2.11 -14.84 -9.15
N ALA A 195 1.48 -14.14 -10.09
CA ALA A 195 0.52 -13.08 -9.80
C ALA A 195 -0.65 -13.58 -8.93
N GLY A 196 -1.19 -14.76 -9.23
CA GLY A 196 -2.25 -15.38 -8.44
C GLY A 196 -1.80 -15.75 -7.02
N VAL A 197 -0.59 -16.26 -6.85
CA VAL A 197 -0.02 -16.55 -5.53
C VAL A 197 0.17 -15.27 -4.73
N MET A 198 0.80 -14.25 -5.31
CA MET A 198 0.98 -12.94 -4.67
C MET A 198 -0.36 -12.33 -4.27
N LEU A 199 -1.38 -12.38 -5.14
CA LEU A 199 -2.71 -11.87 -4.84
C LEU A 199 -3.38 -12.64 -3.69
N TYR A 200 -3.26 -13.97 -3.66
CA TYR A 200 -3.79 -14.77 -2.56
C TYR A 200 -3.14 -14.38 -1.24
N ASP A 201 -1.81 -14.28 -1.21
CA ASP A 201 -1.05 -13.96 -0.01
C ASP A 201 -1.34 -12.54 0.47
N ALA A 202 -1.49 -11.58 -0.45
CA ALA A 202 -1.94 -10.23 -0.13
C ALA A 202 -3.32 -10.25 0.53
N ILE A 203 -4.29 -11.00 -0.02
CA ILE A 203 -5.62 -11.09 0.59
C ILE A 203 -5.57 -11.76 1.97
N ALA A 204 -4.76 -12.80 2.12
CA ALA A 204 -4.56 -13.45 3.42
C ALA A 204 -3.95 -12.47 4.44
N PHE A 205 -2.96 -11.69 4.03
CA PHE A 205 -2.31 -10.68 4.86
C PHE A 205 -3.30 -9.59 5.30
N MET A 206 -4.08 -9.03 4.37
CA MET A 206 -5.10 -8.01 4.68
C MET A 206 -6.18 -8.53 5.64
N LYS A 207 -6.57 -9.81 5.52
CA LYS A 207 -7.55 -10.44 6.41
C LYS A 207 -6.99 -10.75 7.80
N ALA A 208 -5.71 -11.12 7.88
CA ALA A 208 -5.03 -11.38 9.14
C ALA A 208 -4.74 -10.09 9.92
N HIS A 209 -4.63 -8.96 9.22
CA HIS A 209 -4.42 -7.63 9.79
C HIS A 209 -5.59 -6.72 9.41
N PRO A 210 -6.82 -7.03 9.86
CA PRO A 210 -7.96 -6.21 9.50
C PRO A 210 -7.70 -4.78 9.98
N TYR A 211 -7.92 -3.83 9.08
CA TYR A 211 -7.90 -2.42 9.44
C TYR A 211 -8.90 -2.22 10.58
N GLN A 212 -8.38 -1.95 11.78
CA GLN A 212 -9.20 -1.56 12.90
C GLN A 212 -9.52 -0.08 12.65
N MET A 213 -10.77 0.23 12.30
CA MET A 213 -11.24 1.59 12.51
C MET A 213 -10.94 1.93 13.97
N PRO A 214 -10.23 3.04 14.27
CA PRO A 214 -10.06 3.47 15.64
C PRO A 214 -11.44 3.50 16.29
N ASP A 215 -11.64 2.77 17.38
CA ASP A 215 -12.89 2.84 18.13
C ASP A 215 -13.09 4.31 18.51
N PRO A 216 -14.18 4.97 18.08
CA PRO A 216 -14.40 6.38 18.38
C PRO A 216 -14.54 6.66 19.89
N ASN A 217 -14.66 5.61 20.72
CA ASN A 217 -14.71 5.68 22.18
C ASN A 217 -13.49 5.08 22.89
N LEU A 218 -12.55 4.45 22.17
CA LEU A 218 -11.22 4.26 22.75
C LEU A 218 -10.54 5.63 22.73
N PRO A 219 -9.75 5.98 23.76
CA PRO A 219 -8.76 7.02 23.57
C PRO A 219 -8.01 6.64 22.29
N VAL A 220 -7.99 7.55 21.32
CA VAL A 220 -7.02 7.47 20.23
C VAL A 220 -5.69 7.31 20.96
N ASP A 221 -5.08 6.13 20.88
CA ASP A 221 -3.64 6.05 21.13
C ASP A 221 -3.11 7.12 20.18
N GLU A 222 -2.63 8.23 20.76
CA GLU A 222 -2.14 9.34 19.97
C GLU A 222 -1.29 8.73 18.86
N PRO A 223 -1.47 9.15 17.59
CA PRO A 223 -0.49 8.77 16.58
C PRO A 223 0.84 9.00 17.27
N VAL A 224 1.71 7.98 17.35
CA VAL A 224 3.08 8.20 17.86
C VAL A 224 3.51 9.39 17.06
N ALA A 225 3.53 10.55 17.72
CA ALA A 225 3.67 11.79 16.99
C ALA A 225 4.95 11.57 16.23
N GLU A 226 4.92 11.73 14.91
CA GLU A 226 6.18 12.10 14.27
C GLU A 226 6.69 13.22 15.14
N ASP A 227 7.83 13.00 15.82
CA ASP A 227 8.41 13.96 16.74
C ASP A 227 8.29 15.30 16.00
N PRO A 228 7.50 16.28 16.49
CA PRO A 228 7.19 17.48 15.72
C PRO A 228 8.45 18.33 15.50
N VAL A 229 9.56 17.88 16.09
CA VAL A 229 10.90 18.36 15.98
C VAL A 229 11.66 17.59 14.91
N THR A 230 12.05 18.30 13.86
CA THR A 230 12.96 17.78 12.84
C THR A 230 14.42 17.92 13.29
N MET A 231 15.27 16.99 12.87
CA MET A 231 16.72 17.02 13.11
C MET A 231 17.47 17.19 11.79
N SER A 232 18.43 18.11 11.78
CA SER A 232 19.42 18.22 10.71
C SER A 232 20.84 18.31 11.27
N SER A 233 21.82 17.80 10.52
CA SER A 233 23.23 17.81 10.93
C SER A 233 24.10 18.43 9.84
N THR A 234 25.04 19.28 10.24
CA THR A 234 26.06 19.88 9.36
C THR A 234 27.43 19.79 10.01
N ASN A 235 28.44 19.29 9.29
CA ASN A 235 29.81 19.24 9.79
C ASN A 235 30.36 20.67 9.97
N VAL A 236 30.86 20.98 11.16
CA VAL A 236 31.53 22.25 11.45
C VAL A 236 33.01 22.15 11.10
N ASN A 237 33.60 20.98 11.35
CA ASN A 237 34.94 20.58 10.93
C ASN A 237 35.00 19.04 10.85
N GLU A 238 36.20 18.47 10.68
CA GLU A 238 36.40 17.02 10.55
C GLU A 238 36.00 16.24 11.82
N ASP A 239 36.10 16.86 13.00
CA ASP A 239 35.90 16.19 14.29
C ASP A 239 34.52 16.45 14.92
N ILE A 240 33.78 17.46 14.46
CA ILE A 240 32.53 17.93 15.09
C ILE A 240 31.43 18.20 14.05
N GLN A 241 30.25 17.61 14.29
CA GLN A 241 28.99 17.96 13.62
C GLN A 241 28.10 18.82 14.52
N LYS A 242 27.49 19.86 13.94
CA LYS A 242 26.43 20.66 14.55
C LYS A 242 25.10 19.98 14.26
N VAL A 243 24.34 19.65 15.30
CA VAL A 243 23.00 19.09 15.21
C VAL A 243 22.00 20.18 15.57
N THR A 244 21.03 20.43 14.69
CA THR A 244 19.97 21.43 14.86
C THR A 244 18.63 20.72 14.96
N LEU A 245 17.92 20.96 16.05
CA LEU A 245 16.54 20.56 16.27
C LEU A 245 15.63 21.74 15.96
N SER A 246 14.56 21.52 15.20
CA SER A 246 13.61 22.56 14.83
C SER A 246 12.17 22.10 14.99
N TRP A 247 11.38 22.86 15.75
CA TRP A 247 9.94 22.64 15.95
C TRP A 247 9.07 23.42 14.95
N GLY A 248 9.63 23.74 13.78
CA GLY A 248 8.91 24.45 12.72
C GLY A 248 8.38 25.82 13.13
N GLU A 249 7.47 26.37 12.33
CA GLU A 249 6.81 27.65 12.63
C GLU A 249 5.80 27.52 13.79
N GLN A 250 5.87 28.44 14.74
CA GLN A 250 5.01 28.50 15.92
C GLN A 250 4.31 29.86 16.03
N PRO A 251 3.06 29.93 16.55
CA PRO A 251 2.25 31.14 16.52
C PRO A 251 2.79 32.36 17.29
N ASN A 252 3.64 32.14 18.29
CA ASN A 252 4.18 33.20 19.14
C ASN A 252 5.49 32.81 19.85
N ALA A 253 6.13 33.78 20.51
CA ALA A 253 7.40 33.58 21.22
C ALA A 253 7.31 32.75 22.52
N GLY A 254 6.12 32.29 22.91
CA GLY A 254 5.92 31.43 24.08
C GLY A 254 6.22 29.95 23.84
N TYR A 255 6.36 29.54 22.59
CA TYR A 255 6.80 28.19 22.22
C TYR A 255 8.32 28.11 22.25
N GLN A 256 8.87 27.16 23.00
CA GLN A 256 10.32 26.97 23.10
C GLN A 256 10.69 25.50 22.94
N LEU A 257 11.86 25.29 22.34
CA LEU A 257 12.48 23.99 22.16
C LEU A 257 13.81 24.01 22.92
N MET A 258 14.05 23.03 23.78
CA MET A 258 15.26 22.95 24.59
C MET A 258 15.86 21.55 24.52
N ILE A 259 17.15 21.45 24.23
CA ILE A 259 17.91 20.21 24.47
C ILE A 259 18.18 20.11 25.97
N THR A 260 17.79 19.01 26.59
CA THR A 260 17.87 18.81 28.04
C THR A 260 19.07 17.98 28.44
N ARG A 261 19.40 16.94 27.66
CA ARG A 261 20.63 16.15 27.83
C ARG A 261 21.03 15.44 26.54
N ILE A 262 22.24 14.89 26.55
CA ILE A 262 22.78 14.06 25.49
C ILE A 262 23.34 12.81 26.12
N GLU A 263 22.91 11.64 25.66
CA GLU A 263 23.42 10.36 26.12
C GLU A 263 24.25 9.69 25.02
N PHE A 264 25.53 9.47 25.32
CA PHE A 264 26.41 8.70 24.46
C PHE A 264 26.33 7.22 24.85
N GLN A 265 26.01 6.38 23.87
CA GLN A 265 25.84 4.94 24.02
C GLN A 265 26.99 4.19 23.35
N ALA A 266 27.01 2.87 23.54
CA ALA A 266 27.89 1.98 22.79
C ALA A 266 27.66 2.13 21.27
N ASP A 267 28.63 1.68 20.48
CA ASP A 267 28.58 1.68 19.01
C ASP A 267 28.49 3.07 18.37
N GLN A 268 29.08 4.09 18.99
CA GLN A 268 29.09 5.47 18.48
C GLN A 268 27.66 6.00 18.26
N LYS A 269 26.74 5.73 19.19
CA LYS A 269 25.39 6.30 19.16
C LYS A 269 25.27 7.45 20.14
N ALA A 270 24.56 8.50 19.75
CA ALA A 270 24.25 9.64 20.59
C ALA A 270 22.74 9.92 20.54
N VAL A 271 22.09 9.92 21.70
CA VAL A 271 20.66 10.26 21.82
C VAL A 271 20.56 11.67 22.40
N ILE A 272 19.98 12.59 21.64
CA ILE A 272 19.71 13.96 22.09
C ILE A 272 18.30 14.01 22.66
N PHE A 273 18.21 14.29 23.94
CA PHE A 273 16.94 14.47 24.63
C PHE A 273 16.53 15.92 24.60
N TYR A 274 15.25 16.17 24.36
CA TYR A 274 14.72 17.52 24.25
C TYR A 274 13.35 17.65 24.91
N LYS A 275 12.99 18.89 25.21
CA LYS A 275 11.69 19.24 25.78
C LYS A 275 11.06 20.39 25.01
N LEU A 276 9.75 20.26 24.83
CA LEU A 276 8.88 21.30 24.29
C LEU A 276 8.25 22.08 25.44
N GLN A 277 8.31 23.41 25.35
CA GLN A 277 7.62 24.30 26.27
C GLN A 277 6.57 25.09 25.49
N TYR A 278 5.32 24.96 25.94
CA TYR A 278 4.19 25.72 25.42
C TYR A 278 4.06 27.07 26.14
N PRO A 279 3.39 28.07 25.53
CA PRO A 279 3.08 29.33 26.19
C PRO A 279 2.35 29.11 27.53
N GLU A 280 2.80 29.79 28.58
CA GLU A 280 2.16 29.70 29.90
C GLU A 280 0.84 30.50 29.90
N GLU A 281 -0.18 29.91 30.51
CA GLU A 281 -1.48 30.55 30.65
C GLU A 281 -1.38 31.86 31.46
N GLY A 282 -2.03 32.92 30.96
CA GLY A 282 -2.02 34.24 31.61
C GLY A 282 -0.76 35.09 31.36
N LYS A 283 0.24 34.57 30.62
CA LYS A 283 1.37 35.37 30.14
C LYS A 283 1.11 35.96 28.76
N MET A 284 1.53 37.21 28.57
CA MET A 284 1.42 37.91 27.29
C MET A 284 2.64 37.58 26.44
N TYR A 285 2.41 37.02 25.25
CA TYR A 285 3.44 36.73 24.25
C TYR A 285 3.24 37.59 23.00
N ALA A 286 4.35 38.03 22.40
CA ALA A 286 4.32 38.75 21.14
C ALA A 286 3.70 37.87 20.05
N GLN A 287 2.67 38.39 19.37
CA GLN A 287 1.92 37.70 18.32
C GLN A 287 2.70 37.75 17.01
N VAL A 288 3.81 37.03 16.96
CA VAL A 288 4.69 36.90 15.80
C VAL A 288 5.06 35.44 15.62
N ILE A 289 5.03 34.98 14.38
CA ILE A 289 5.45 33.61 14.06
C ILE A 289 6.94 33.47 14.43
N THR A 290 7.27 32.43 15.19
CA THR A 290 8.64 32.09 15.59
C THR A 290 9.02 30.71 15.07
N THR A 291 10.31 30.40 15.03
CA THR A 291 10.79 29.06 14.66
C THR A 291 11.68 28.57 15.80
N PRO A 292 11.14 27.84 16.80
CA PRO A 292 11.93 27.38 17.93
C PRO A 292 12.99 26.36 17.49
N GLU A 293 14.24 26.71 17.72
CA GLU A 293 15.39 25.88 17.38
C GLU A 293 16.29 25.66 18.60
N ALA A 294 16.88 24.47 18.68
CA ALA A 294 17.92 24.15 19.63
C ALA A 294 19.11 23.52 18.92
N VAL A 295 20.32 23.88 19.35
CA VAL A 295 21.55 23.44 18.70
C VAL A 295 22.45 22.77 19.72
N THR A 296 23.07 21.67 19.30
CA THR A 296 24.20 21.07 20.02
C THR A 296 25.30 20.62 19.05
N TYR A 297 26.41 20.17 19.62
CA TYR A 297 27.59 19.71 18.88
C TYR A 297 27.94 18.29 19.33
N ILE A 298 28.08 17.40 18.36
CA ILE A 298 28.36 15.98 18.56
C ILE A 298 29.64 15.64 17.78
N PRO A 299 30.52 14.76 18.29
CA PRO A 299 31.67 14.29 17.51
C PRO A 299 31.25 13.65 16.18
N THR A 300 32.01 13.91 15.13
CA THR A 300 31.83 13.25 13.83
C THR A 300 32.05 11.74 13.99
N GLY A 301 31.23 10.93 13.30
CA GLY A 301 31.24 9.46 13.42
C GLY A 301 30.15 8.88 14.31
N TYR A 302 29.49 9.70 15.14
CA TYR A 302 28.33 9.27 15.90
C TYR A 302 27.05 9.25 15.06
N THR A 303 26.28 8.17 15.18
CA THR A 303 24.89 8.10 14.70
C THR A 303 23.99 8.79 15.72
N VAL A 304 23.33 9.87 15.31
CA VAL A 304 22.51 10.71 16.19
C VAL A 304 21.03 10.39 16.04
N THR A 305 20.32 10.26 17.15
CA THR A 305 18.86 10.18 17.22
C THR A 305 18.33 11.19 18.22
N ILE A 306 17.05 11.55 18.11
CA ILE A 306 16.38 12.46 19.04
C ILE A 306 15.32 11.71 19.83
N GLN A 307 15.02 12.21 21.03
CA GLN A 307 13.95 11.67 21.86
C GLN A 307 13.39 12.79 22.75
N GLN A 308 12.06 12.92 22.81
CA GLN A 308 11.44 13.85 23.76
C GLN A 308 11.50 13.32 25.20
N ASP A 309 11.71 14.22 26.16
CA ASP A 309 11.62 13.97 27.61
C ASP A 309 10.20 13.71 28.13
#